data_AF-A0A5B7UBB0-F1
#
_entry.id   AF-A0A5B7UBB0-F1
#
_cell.length_a   1.000
_cell.length_b   1.000
_cell.length_c   1.000
_cell.angle_alpha   90.00
_cell.angle_beta   90.00
_cell.angle_gamma   90.00
#
_symmetry.space_group_name_H-M   'P 1'
#
loop_
_entity.id
_entity.type
_entity.pdbx_description
1 polymer ?
#
loop_
_entity_poly.entity_id
_entity_poly.type
_entity_poly.pdbx_seq_one_letter_code
_entity_poly.pdbx_strand_id
1 'polypeptide(L)'
;MQTTNEIIINVQELDPRVRHQTIFQTFDHLKLGESLIIHNNHDPRPVYYQLMDRRGNVFSWEYLEEGPEWWDIRVTRTVAPIHAEIEDFIINVPALEPSQKHATIFHVFENWPKGEHFIIHNDHDPRPLFFHLMEKHGEIFDWEYLTSGPEVWEIKVSLHPEAAADYGDEYVVNVPSLEPQLKHKTIFQAFENLQPGESFIIHNDHDPKPVYYQLMEMHGDIFIWEYLQQGPQWFDIRVRRKGETKSELRQDILVDVPSLEPRLKHPTIFQTFDSLQVGESMIIHNDHDPKPVYYQLLSERGEVFTWEYLQQGPQFWDIRVTRKGTEISETIGEIVAKDMRKAEVFKKFGIDFCCGGKKTVRQVCQEKGIDAQLVEKALQEPMVGNSSSTALNYEEWGLDFLADFIVNTHHSYVRKYMPEITGYAAKVAQVHGAHHPELVEINQLFNQVNQELSAHIVEEEKVLFPFIKEIVKAHNSASLLPVEGKSFAELIAETEEEHDHVGRAMEKIRALSDNYAIPSDACTSYKLLFKMLEEFEGDLFTHIHLENNILFVKAEEMEKGLK
;
A
#
# COMPACT_ATOMS: atom_id res chain seq x y z
N MET A 1 -32.02 47.07 -2.44
CA MET A 1 -32.45 45.77 -1.92
C MET A 1 -33.39 45.15 -2.94
N GLN A 2 -32.83 44.56 -4.00
CA GLN A 2 -33.60 43.61 -4.80
C GLN A 2 -33.61 42.33 -3.98
N THR A 3 -34.78 41.89 -3.58
CA THR A 3 -35.00 40.55 -3.01
C THR A 3 -34.66 39.55 -4.10
N THR A 4 -33.45 39.00 -4.08
CA THR A 4 -33.10 37.82 -4.86
C THR A 4 -34.07 36.72 -4.42
N ASN A 5 -34.93 36.24 -5.32
CA ASN A 5 -35.70 35.04 -5.05
C ASN A 5 -34.68 33.90 -4.91
N GLU A 6 -34.47 33.43 -3.68
CA GLU A 6 -33.63 32.26 -3.43
C GLU A 6 -34.29 31.04 -4.08
N ILE A 7 -33.53 30.31 -4.90
CA ILE A 7 -34.05 29.12 -5.57
C ILE A 7 -34.09 27.99 -4.55
N ILE A 8 -35.29 27.55 -4.17
CA ILE A 8 -35.45 26.45 -3.21
C ILE A 8 -35.63 25.15 -3.99
N ILE A 9 -34.74 24.18 -3.75
CA ILE A 9 -34.82 22.83 -4.29
C ILE A 9 -35.29 21.91 -3.16
N ASN A 10 -36.56 21.50 -3.21
CA ASN A 10 -37.04 20.42 -2.37
C ASN A 10 -36.60 19.08 -2.95
N VAL A 11 -35.53 18.52 -2.39
CA VAL A 11 -34.89 17.28 -2.89
C VAL A 11 -35.86 16.09 -2.83
N GLN A 12 -36.78 16.08 -1.88
CA GLN A 12 -37.73 14.98 -1.69
C GLN A 12 -38.83 14.95 -2.76
N GLU A 13 -39.10 16.08 -3.41
CA GLU A 13 -40.07 16.17 -4.51
C GLU A 13 -39.47 15.76 -5.87
N LEU A 14 -38.14 15.61 -5.96
CA LEU A 14 -37.44 15.20 -7.17
C LEU A 14 -37.27 13.68 -7.25
N ASP A 15 -37.35 13.14 -8.47
CA ASP A 15 -36.97 11.74 -8.75
C ASP A 15 -35.53 11.49 -8.29
N PRO A 16 -35.26 10.41 -7.53
CA PRO A 16 -33.92 10.12 -7.00
C PRO A 16 -32.79 10.18 -8.04
N ARG A 17 -33.07 9.81 -9.30
CA ARG A 17 -32.06 9.75 -10.37
C ARG A 17 -31.59 11.12 -10.84
N VAL A 18 -32.37 12.18 -10.61
CA VAL A 18 -32.07 13.53 -11.11
C VAL A 18 -31.74 14.53 -10.00
N ARG A 19 -31.87 14.16 -8.72
CA ARG A 19 -31.66 15.06 -7.58
C ARG A 19 -30.36 15.86 -7.66
N HIS A 20 -29.23 15.17 -7.73
CA HIS A 20 -27.92 15.82 -7.76
C HIS A 20 -27.72 16.60 -9.05
N GLN A 21 -28.17 16.04 -10.19
CA GLN A 21 -28.11 16.72 -11.48
C GLN A 21 -28.86 18.06 -11.45
N THR A 22 -30.06 18.10 -10.89
CA THR A 22 -30.86 19.33 -10.74
C THR A 22 -30.15 20.34 -9.85
N ILE A 23 -29.56 19.90 -8.73
CA ILE A 23 -28.81 20.79 -7.83
C ILE A 23 -27.60 21.39 -8.56
N PHE A 24 -26.81 20.57 -9.25
CA PHE A 24 -25.62 21.02 -9.98
C PHE A 24 -25.99 21.95 -11.12
N GLN A 25 -26.96 21.57 -11.94
CA GLN A 25 -27.47 22.44 -13.00
C GLN A 25 -28.01 23.75 -12.45
N THR A 26 -28.70 23.75 -11.31
CA THR A 26 -29.19 25.00 -10.70
C THR A 26 -28.02 25.86 -10.23
N PHE A 27 -27.04 25.27 -9.54
CA PHE A 27 -25.83 25.96 -9.08
C PHE A 27 -25.06 26.60 -10.24
N ASP A 28 -24.94 25.85 -11.33
CA ASP A 28 -24.27 26.22 -12.57
C ASP A 28 -24.87 27.46 -13.25
N HIS A 29 -26.15 27.74 -13.03
CA HIS A 29 -26.82 28.95 -13.54
C HIS A 29 -26.82 30.13 -12.55
N LEU A 30 -26.33 29.94 -11.32
CA LEU A 30 -26.21 31.04 -10.34
C LEU A 30 -25.17 32.05 -10.80
N LYS A 31 -25.48 33.33 -10.67
CA LYS A 31 -24.50 34.42 -10.79
C LYS A 31 -23.70 34.57 -9.49
N LEU A 32 -22.61 35.32 -9.55
CA LEU A 32 -21.81 35.67 -8.36
C LEU A 32 -22.72 36.28 -7.27
N GLY A 33 -22.70 35.68 -6.08
CA GLY A 33 -23.49 36.10 -4.93
C GLY A 33 -24.95 35.61 -4.93
N GLU A 34 -25.41 34.93 -5.98
CA GLU A 34 -26.71 34.25 -5.96
C GLU A 34 -26.60 32.91 -5.22
N SER A 35 -27.73 32.48 -4.66
CA SER A 35 -27.81 31.28 -3.83
C SER A 35 -28.98 30.39 -4.24
N LEU A 36 -28.81 29.09 -4.01
CA LEU A 36 -29.91 28.13 -3.95
C LEU A 36 -29.98 27.56 -2.53
N ILE A 37 -31.17 27.13 -2.12
CA ILE A 37 -31.41 26.41 -0.88
C ILE A 37 -31.71 24.96 -1.20
N ILE A 38 -30.91 24.05 -0.67
CA ILE A 38 -31.17 22.62 -0.70
C ILE A 38 -32.01 22.29 0.53
N HIS A 39 -33.27 21.95 0.32
CA HIS A 39 -34.16 21.45 1.37
C HIS A 39 -34.24 19.93 1.30
N ASN A 40 -33.80 19.25 2.35
CA ASN A 40 -33.68 17.79 2.36
C ASN A 40 -34.01 17.19 3.74
N ASN A 41 -34.43 15.93 3.78
CA ASN A 41 -34.76 15.23 5.04
C ASN A 41 -33.55 14.61 5.75
N HIS A 42 -32.35 14.86 5.23
CA HIS A 42 -31.07 14.49 5.83
C HIS A 42 -30.00 15.48 5.38
N ASP A 43 -28.90 15.52 6.12
CA ASP A 43 -27.75 16.34 5.80
C ASP A 43 -27.20 16.04 4.39
N PRO A 44 -27.25 16.99 3.43
CA PRO A 44 -26.80 16.78 2.05
C PRO A 44 -25.28 16.92 1.88
N ARG A 45 -24.47 16.65 2.91
CA ARG A 45 -22.99 16.56 2.84
C ARG A 45 -22.44 15.81 1.62
N PRO A 46 -23.01 14.69 1.13
CA PRO A 46 -22.52 14.06 -0.11
C PRO A 46 -22.58 14.99 -1.33
N VAL A 47 -23.60 15.85 -1.41
CA VAL A 47 -23.76 16.84 -2.49
C VAL A 47 -22.67 17.91 -2.39
N TYR A 48 -22.27 18.32 -1.17
CA TYR A 48 -21.14 19.22 -0.96
C TYR A 48 -19.86 18.66 -1.59
N TYR A 49 -19.50 17.42 -1.28
CA TYR A 49 -18.27 16.81 -1.80
C TYR A 49 -18.31 16.63 -3.32
N GLN A 50 -19.46 16.22 -3.88
CA GLN A 50 -19.60 16.10 -5.33
C GLN A 50 -19.54 17.46 -6.04
N LEU A 51 -20.10 18.50 -5.44
CA LEU A 51 -20.02 19.85 -6.01
C LEU A 51 -18.58 20.40 -5.91
N MET A 52 -17.89 20.12 -4.80
CA MET A 52 -16.48 20.46 -4.59
C MET A 52 -15.56 19.75 -5.59
N ASP A 53 -15.78 18.45 -5.83
CA ASP A 53 -15.03 17.66 -6.81
C ASP A 53 -15.21 18.18 -8.24
N ARG A 54 -16.42 18.59 -8.60
CA ARG A 54 -16.76 19.02 -9.96
C ARG A 54 -16.47 20.48 -10.28
N ARG A 55 -16.50 21.37 -9.29
CA ARG A 55 -16.43 22.83 -9.48
C ARG A 55 -15.31 23.48 -8.65
N GLY A 56 -14.67 22.73 -7.77
CA GLY A 56 -13.73 23.26 -6.79
C GLY A 56 -14.43 24.10 -5.71
N ASN A 57 -13.66 24.94 -5.02
CA ASN A 57 -14.11 25.70 -3.86
C ASN A 57 -14.75 27.06 -4.21
N VAL A 58 -15.62 27.08 -5.23
CA VAL A 58 -16.28 28.28 -5.77
C VAL A 58 -17.64 28.61 -5.15
N PHE A 59 -17.94 28.02 -4.00
CA PHE A 59 -19.18 28.24 -3.28
C PHE A 59 -18.97 28.24 -1.77
N SER A 60 -19.89 28.88 -1.05
CA SER A 60 -20.05 28.71 0.38
C SER A 60 -21.17 27.73 0.69
N TRP A 61 -21.06 27.04 1.82
CA TRP A 61 -22.05 26.07 2.29
C TRP A 61 -22.49 26.46 3.70
N GLU A 62 -23.67 27.05 3.82
CA GLU A 62 -24.22 27.56 5.08
C GLU A 62 -25.44 26.71 5.48
N TYR A 63 -25.43 26.17 6.69
CA TYR A 63 -26.61 25.52 7.26
C TYR A 63 -27.56 26.58 7.82
N LEU A 64 -28.78 26.62 7.30
CA LEU A 64 -29.87 27.44 7.80
C LEU A 64 -30.70 26.67 8.84
N GLU A 65 -30.89 25.37 8.62
CA GLU A 65 -31.53 24.44 9.55
C GLU A 65 -30.72 23.13 9.62
N GLU A 66 -30.46 22.65 10.84
CA GLU A 66 -29.66 21.45 11.12
C GLU A 66 -30.49 20.38 11.85
N GLY A 67 -31.46 19.80 11.17
CA GLY A 67 -32.18 18.62 11.63
C GLY A 67 -32.98 18.78 12.94
N PRO A 68 -33.51 17.67 13.49
CA PRO A 68 -33.38 16.29 12.99
C PRO A 68 -34.36 15.95 11.85
N GLU A 69 -35.37 16.77 11.59
CA GLU A 69 -36.41 16.48 10.57
C GLU A 69 -36.06 17.04 9.19
N TRP A 70 -35.52 18.27 9.13
CA TRP A 70 -35.19 18.96 7.89
C TRP A 70 -33.82 19.61 7.95
N TRP A 71 -33.20 19.68 6.78
CA TRP A 71 -31.90 20.28 6.57
C TRP A 71 -32.02 21.27 5.42
N ASP A 72 -31.83 22.55 5.75
CA ASP A 72 -31.85 23.64 4.78
C ASP A 72 -30.44 24.20 4.65
N ILE A 73 -29.86 24.01 3.46
CA ILE A 73 -28.49 24.44 3.18
C ILE A 73 -28.56 25.54 2.13
N ARG A 74 -28.05 26.72 2.47
CA ARG A 74 -27.78 27.78 1.48
C ARG A 74 -26.43 27.52 0.83
N VAL A 75 -26.46 27.28 -0.48
CA VAL A 75 -25.28 27.20 -1.34
C VAL A 75 -25.19 28.50 -2.13
N THR A 76 -24.17 29.31 -1.85
CA THR A 76 -23.95 30.61 -2.50
C THR A 76 -22.74 30.54 -3.40
N ARG A 77 -22.86 31.01 -4.64
CA ARG A 77 -21.71 31.09 -5.56
C ARG A 77 -20.78 32.24 -5.15
N THR A 78 -19.51 31.93 -4.92
CA THR A 78 -18.49 32.89 -4.46
C THR A 78 -17.50 33.31 -5.56
N VAL A 79 -17.45 32.57 -6.67
CA VAL A 79 -16.67 32.92 -7.87
C VAL A 79 -17.61 32.98 -9.07
N ALA A 80 -17.50 34.03 -9.88
CA ALA A 80 -18.30 34.17 -11.10
C ALA A 80 -18.01 33.01 -12.07
N PRO A 81 -19.00 32.55 -12.86
CA PRO A 81 -18.72 31.59 -13.93
C PRO A 81 -17.73 32.20 -14.92
N ILE A 82 -16.68 31.45 -15.24
CA ILE A 82 -15.59 31.87 -16.12
C ILE A 82 -15.89 31.33 -17.52
N HIS A 83 -16.16 32.20 -18.49
CA HIS A 83 -16.52 31.85 -19.87
C HIS A 83 -17.73 30.90 -20.04
N ALA A 84 -17.98 30.43 -21.27
CA ALA A 84 -19.20 29.70 -21.66
C ALA A 84 -19.23 28.21 -21.26
N GLU A 85 -18.13 27.68 -20.72
CA GLU A 85 -18.02 26.31 -20.24
C GLU A 85 -18.31 26.28 -18.74
N ILE A 86 -19.58 25.99 -18.42
CA ILE A 86 -20.15 26.05 -17.07
C ILE A 86 -19.55 24.98 -16.13
N GLU A 87 -18.76 24.05 -16.67
CA GLU A 87 -18.34 22.84 -15.97
C GLU A 87 -16.89 22.84 -15.45
N ASP A 88 -16.15 23.93 -15.62
CA ASP A 88 -14.73 23.99 -15.23
C ASP A 88 -14.50 23.84 -13.72
N PHE A 89 -13.45 23.08 -13.37
CA PHE A 89 -12.94 23.01 -12.00
C PHE A 89 -12.08 24.24 -11.68
N ILE A 90 -12.43 24.96 -10.61
CA ILE A 90 -11.79 26.21 -10.24
C ILE A 90 -11.26 26.15 -8.81
N ILE A 91 -9.96 26.44 -8.65
CA ILE A 91 -9.34 26.67 -7.35
C ILE A 91 -9.47 28.15 -7.01
N ASN A 92 -10.38 28.49 -6.09
CA ASN A 92 -10.49 29.81 -5.48
C ASN A 92 -9.42 29.98 -4.39
N VAL A 93 -8.25 30.49 -4.77
CA VAL A 93 -7.09 30.61 -3.89
C VAL A 93 -7.31 31.58 -2.71
N PRO A 94 -8.00 32.73 -2.88
CA PRO A 94 -8.32 33.63 -1.77
C PRO A 94 -9.17 32.99 -0.67
N ALA A 95 -10.00 32.00 -1.02
CA ALA A 95 -10.84 31.28 -0.06
C ALA A 95 -10.10 30.18 0.73
N LEU A 96 -8.85 29.88 0.39
CA LEU A 96 -8.03 28.89 1.10
C LEU A 96 -7.25 29.54 2.26
N GLU A 97 -7.06 28.76 3.33
CA GLU A 97 -6.17 29.15 4.44
C GLU A 97 -4.73 29.42 3.92
N PRO A 98 -4.04 30.47 4.39
CA PRO A 98 -2.72 30.86 3.88
C PRO A 98 -1.68 29.72 3.87
N SER A 99 -1.73 28.82 4.84
CA SER A 99 -0.83 27.66 4.95
C SER A 99 -1.12 26.56 3.92
N GLN A 100 -2.32 26.53 3.34
CA GLN A 100 -2.78 25.46 2.45
C GLN A 100 -2.66 25.83 0.96
N LYS A 101 -2.62 27.13 0.62
CA LYS A 101 -2.65 27.64 -0.77
C LYS A 101 -1.72 26.88 -1.73
N HIS A 102 -0.42 26.84 -1.45
CA HIS A 102 0.56 26.19 -2.33
C HIS A 102 0.39 24.67 -2.37
N ALA A 103 0.16 24.04 -1.22
CA ALA A 103 0.02 22.60 -1.12
C ALA A 103 -1.20 22.10 -1.94
N THR A 104 -2.33 22.81 -1.86
CA THR A 104 -3.52 22.50 -2.66
C THR A 104 -3.25 22.62 -4.15
N ILE A 105 -2.62 23.71 -4.60
CA ILE A 105 -2.39 23.92 -6.04
C ILE A 105 -1.42 22.89 -6.61
N PHE A 106 -0.33 22.56 -5.89
CA PHE A 106 0.59 21.51 -6.35
C PHE A 106 -0.05 20.13 -6.35
N HIS A 107 -0.85 19.81 -5.33
CA HIS A 107 -1.57 18.55 -5.30
C HIS A 107 -2.53 18.42 -6.48
N VAL A 108 -3.31 19.47 -6.80
CA VAL A 108 -4.19 19.46 -7.97
C VAL A 108 -3.36 19.32 -9.25
N PHE A 109 -2.32 20.13 -9.44
CA PHE A 109 -1.46 20.07 -10.63
C PHE A 109 -0.83 18.68 -10.87
N GLU A 110 -0.32 18.05 -9.81
CA GLU A 110 0.37 16.75 -9.89
C GLU A 110 -0.59 15.59 -10.17
N ASN A 111 -1.86 15.72 -9.80
CA ASN A 111 -2.87 14.66 -9.95
C ASN A 111 -3.92 14.98 -11.03
N TRP A 112 -3.81 16.10 -11.75
CA TRP A 112 -4.76 16.48 -12.79
C TRP A 112 -4.59 15.64 -14.06
N PRO A 113 -5.67 15.23 -14.75
CA PRO A 113 -5.57 14.47 -16.00
C PRO A 113 -4.79 15.22 -17.10
N LYS A 114 -3.92 14.51 -17.82
CA LYS A 114 -3.18 15.04 -18.98
C LYS A 114 -4.11 15.23 -20.17
N GLY A 115 -3.96 16.35 -20.90
CA GLY A 115 -4.90 16.75 -21.95
C GLY A 115 -6.13 17.50 -21.43
N GLU A 116 -6.33 17.59 -20.11
CA GLU A 116 -7.36 18.40 -19.48
C GLU A 116 -6.80 19.69 -18.86
N HIS A 117 -7.69 20.54 -18.37
CA HIS A 117 -7.35 21.81 -17.75
C HIS A 117 -8.10 22.06 -16.45
N PHE A 118 -7.53 22.91 -15.61
CA PHE A 118 -8.23 23.50 -14.45
C PHE A 118 -7.94 25.00 -14.40
N ILE A 119 -8.72 25.73 -13.59
CA ILE A 119 -8.59 27.17 -13.46
C ILE A 119 -8.12 27.54 -12.05
N ILE A 120 -7.18 28.47 -11.97
CA ILE A 120 -6.77 29.14 -10.73
C ILE A 120 -7.43 30.51 -10.71
N HIS A 121 -8.26 30.78 -9.71
CA HIS A 121 -8.83 32.09 -9.42
C HIS A 121 -8.09 32.73 -8.24
N ASN A 122 -7.52 33.91 -8.44
CA ASN A 122 -6.70 34.59 -7.44
C ASN A 122 -6.93 36.12 -7.41
N ASP A 123 -6.61 36.75 -6.28
CA ASP A 123 -6.76 38.19 -6.04
C ASP A 123 -5.51 39.02 -6.45
N HIS A 124 -4.44 38.35 -6.90
CA HIS A 124 -3.22 38.96 -7.42
C HIS A 124 -2.58 38.07 -8.49
N ASP A 125 -1.66 38.61 -9.28
CA ASP A 125 -0.96 37.85 -10.34
C ASP A 125 -0.20 36.65 -9.74
N PRO A 126 -0.59 35.40 -10.03
CA PRO A 126 0.10 34.21 -9.53
C PRO A 126 1.34 33.87 -10.36
N ARG A 127 1.92 34.78 -11.14
CA ARG A 127 3.16 34.56 -11.90
C ARG A 127 4.31 33.91 -11.12
N PRO A 128 4.55 34.18 -9.82
CA PRO A 128 5.56 33.44 -9.07
C PRO A 128 5.31 31.93 -9.02
N LEU A 129 4.04 31.51 -9.00
CA LEU A 129 3.64 30.11 -9.05
C LEU A 129 3.96 29.48 -10.41
N PHE A 130 3.76 30.21 -11.51
CA PHE A 130 4.15 29.74 -12.86
C PHE A 130 5.63 29.37 -12.91
N PHE A 131 6.52 30.26 -12.43
CA PHE A 131 7.95 29.99 -12.40
C PHE A 131 8.29 28.77 -11.54
N HIS A 132 7.63 28.62 -10.39
CA HIS A 132 7.83 27.46 -9.52
C HIS A 132 7.42 26.14 -10.19
N LEU A 133 6.25 26.13 -10.86
CA LEU A 133 5.77 24.95 -11.58
C LEU A 133 6.68 24.62 -12.78
N MET A 134 7.09 25.64 -13.54
CA MET A 134 7.98 25.47 -14.69
C MET A 134 9.38 24.99 -14.27
N GLU A 135 9.94 25.48 -13.15
CA GLU A 135 11.23 25.01 -12.62
C GLU A 135 11.16 23.54 -12.21
N LYS A 136 10.05 23.13 -11.56
CA LYS A 136 9.88 21.77 -11.04
C LYS A 136 9.46 20.75 -12.10
N HIS A 137 8.64 21.14 -13.07
CA HIS A 137 7.96 20.23 -13.98
C HIS A 137 8.26 20.44 -15.47
N GLY A 138 8.95 21.53 -15.85
CA GLY A 138 9.26 21.84 -17.24
C GLY A 138 8.04 22.25 -18.07
N GLU A 139 8.16 22.16 -19.39
CA GLU A 139 7.16 22.61 -20.38
C GLU A 139 6.07 21.54 -20.64
N ILE A 140 5.48 20.97 -19.58
CA ILE A 140 4.42 19.94 -19.68
C ILE A 140 3.01 20.51 -19.59
N PHE A 141 2.88 21.83 -19.57
CA PHE A 141 1.63 22.54 -19.39
C PHE A 141 1.66 23.91 -20.05
N ASP A 142 0.49 24.38 -20.46
CA ASP A 142 0.25 25.74 -20.88
C ASP A 142 -0.31 26.57 -19.73
N TRP A 143 0.12 27.83 -19.67
CA TRP A 143 -0.33 28.82 -18.70
C TRP A 143 -0.98 29.99 -19.44
N GLU A 144 -2.31 30.02 -19.45
CA GLU A 144 -3.08 31.04 -20.15
C GLU A 144 -3.80 31.95 -19.15
N TYR A 145 -3.57 33.26 -19.27
CA TYR A 145 -4.36 34.24 -18.51
C TYR A 145 -5.70 34.45 -19.21
N LEU A 146 -6.78 33.96 -18.60
CA LEU A 146 -8.16 34.20 -19.03
C LEU A 146 -8.58 35.63 -18.66
N THR A 147 -8.29 36.02 -17.42
CA THR A 147 -8.55 37.36 -16.88
C THR A 147 -7.26 37.92 -16.28
N SER A 148 -6.89 39.15 -16.69
CA SER A 148 -5.75 39.91 -16.16
C SER A 148 -6.22 41.30 -15.76
N GLY A 149 -6.60 41.49 -14.50
CA GLY A 149 -7.15 42.75 -14.00
C GLY A 149 -6.77 42.99 -12.54
N PRO A 150 -6.87 44.23 -12.03
CA PRO A 150 -6.23 44.57 -10.76
C PRO A 150 -6.81 43.82 -9.55
N GLU A 151 -8.04 43.31 -9.66
CA GLU A 151 -8.77 42.67 -8.55
C GLU A 151 -8.94 41.16 -8.73
N VAL A 152 -8.86 40.65 -9.96
CA VAL A 152 -9.12 39.24 -10.29
C VAL A 152 -8.14 38.78 -11.36
N TRP A 153 -7.54 37.62 -11.10
CA TRP A 153 -6.63 36.91 -11.97
C TRP A 153 -7.14 35.48 -12.13
N GLU A 154 -7.44 35.11 -13.37
CA GLU A 154 -7.92 33.77 -13.71
C GLU A 154 -6.98 33.14 -14.72
N ILE A 155 -6.41 32.02 -14.34
CA ILE A 155 -5.38 31.33 -15.10
C ILE A 155 -5.90 29.94 -15.44
N LYS A 156 -5.97 29.64 -16.74
CA LYS A 156 -6.18 28.28 -17.22
C LYS A 156 -4.84 27.57 -17.29
N VAL A 157 -4.73 26.49 -16.53
CA VAL A 157 -3.58 25.58 -16.56
C VAL A 157 -3.99 24.35 -17.35
N SER A 158 -3.44 24.19 -18.55
CA SER A 158 -3.76 23.05 -19.43
C SER A 158 -2.58 22.10 -19.48
N LEU A 159 -2.76 20.84 -19.11
CA LEU A 159 -1.68 19.86 -19.18
C LEU A 159 -1.60 19.30 -20.61
N HIS A 160 -0.42 19.27 -21.21
CA HIS A 160 -0.28 18.81 -22.60
C HIS A 160 -0.73 17.35 -22.75
N PRO A 161 -1.47 17.01 -23.82
CA PRO A 161 -1.72 15.62 -24.18
C PRO A 161 -0.43 14.97 -24.69
N GLU A 162 -0.20 13.70 -24.35
CA GLU A 162 1.02 13.04 -24.83
C GLU A 162 0.96 12.68 -26.32
N ALA A 163 2.10 12.82 -27.00
CA ALA A 163 2.24 12.50 -28.42
C ALA A 163 2.14 10.97 -28.64
N ALA A 164 1.21 10.55 -29.50
CA ALA A 164 1.11 9.16 -29.93
C ALA A 164 2.29 8.77 -30.84
N ALA A 165 2.95 7.65 -30.55
CA ALA A 165 4.06 7.14 -31.33
C ALA A 165 3.59 6.44 -32.63
N ASP A 166 4.29 6.70 -33.75
CA ASP A 166 4.07 6.05 -35.06
C ASP A 166 4.94 4.78 -35.19
N TYR A 167 4.30 3.62 -35.34
CA TYR A 167 4.94 2.30 -35.39
C TYR A 167 4.82 1.57 -36.74
N GLY A 168 4.35 2.23 -37.81
CA GLY A 168 4.19 1.61 -39.14
C GLY A 168 3.03 0.59 -39.23
N ASP A 169 3.18 -0.45 -40.06
CA ASP A 169 2.13 -1.47 -40.35
C ASP A 169 1.98 -2.56 -39.26
N GLU A 170 2.69 -2.47 -38.13
CA GLU A 170 2.56 -3.44 -37.03
C GLU A 170 1.19 -3.32 -36.34
N TYR A 171 0.59 -4.47 -36.00
CA TYR A 171 -0.70 -4.49 -35.31
C TYR A 171 -0.57 -3.94 -33.88
N VAL A 172 -1.27 -2.85 -33.59
CA VAL A 172 -1.28 -2.20 -32.27
C VAL A 172 -2.57 -2.50 -31.53
N VAL A 173 -2.44 -3.05 -30.32
CA VAL A 173 -3.52 -3.22 -29.35
C VAL A 173 -3.53 -2.02 -28.43
N ASN A 174 -4.42 -1.06 -28.69
CA ASN A 174 -4.65 0.09 -27.81
C ASN A 174 -5.55 -0.33 -26.63
N VAL A 175 -4.91 -0.65 -25.50
CA VAL A 175 -5.55 -1.24 -24.32
C VAL A 175 -6.54 -0.28 -23.61
N PRO A 176 -6.26 1.02 -23.44
CA PRO A 176 -7.21 1.96 -22.83
C PRO A 176 -8.54 2.06 -23.57
N SER A 177 -8.51 1.89 -24.89
CA SER A 177 -9.71 1.99 -25.75
C SER A 177 -10.61 0.75 -25.70
N LEU A 178 -10.20 -0.32 -25.01
CA LEU A 178 -10.97 -1.55 -24.86
C LEU A 178 -11.83 -1.52 -23.60
N GLU A 179 -13.02 -2.14 -23.65
CA GLU A 179 -13.84 -2.35 -22.45
C GLU A 179 -13.05 -3.15 -21.39
N PRO A 180 -13.19 -2.84 -20.09
CA PRO A 180 -12.36 -3.41 -19.02
C PRO A 180 -12.27 -4.94 -19.02
N GLN A 181 -13.38 -5.61 -19.34
CA GLN A 181 -13.47 -7.08 -19.35
C GLN A 181 -12.75 -7.73 -20.54
N LEU A 182 -12.43 -6.96 -21.59
CA LEU A 182 -11.85 -7.45 -22.83
C LEU A 182 -10.34 -7.20 -22.95
N LYS A 183 -9.76 -6.36 -22.09
CA LYS A 183 -8.34 -5.93 -22.14
C LYS A 183 -7.36 -7.12 -22.20
N HIS A 184 -7.29 -7.92 -21.13
CA HIS A 184 -6.38 -9.07 -21.05
C HIS A 184 -6.66 -10.13 -22.12
N LYS A 185 -7.95 -10.42 -22.35
CA LYS A 185 -8.38 -11.41 -23.34
C LYS A 185 -7.87 -11.07 -24.74
N THR A 186 -7.95 -9.80 -25.13
CA THR A 186 -7.51 -9.34 -26.46
C THR A 186 -6.00 -9.49 -26.63
N ILE A 187 -5.22 -9.17 -25.60
CA ILE A 187 -3.76 -9.29 -25.63
C ILE A 187 -3.32 -10.75 -25.75
N PHE A 188 -3.93 -11.67 -24.99
CA PHE A 188 -3.57 -13.10 -25.06
C PHE A 188 -4.00 -13.73 -26.38
N GLN A 189 -5.18 -13.38 -26.89
CA GLN A 189 -5.61 -13.81 -28.22
C GLN A 189 -4.68 -13.28 -29.32
N ALA A 190 -4.20 -12.04 -29.21
CA ALA A 190 -3.21 -11.50 -30.14
C ALA A 190 -1.93 -12.33 -30.13
N PHE A 191 -1.44 -12.72 -28.94
CA PHE A 191 -0.25 -13.56 -28.78
C PHE A 191 -0.44 -15.00 -29.31
N GLU A 192 -1.56 -15.65 -28.99
CA GLU A 192 -1.86 -17.02 -29.44
C GLU A 192 -1.94 -17.17 -30.96
N ASN A 193 -2.36 -16.11 -31.65
CA ASN A 193 -2.47 -16.07 -33.10
C ASN A 193 -1.14 -15.80 -33.82
N LEU A 194 -0.07 -15.40 -33.11
CA LEU A 194 1.25 -15.14 -33.70
C LEU A 194 1.92 -16.43 -34.19
N GLN A 195 2.46 -16.40 -35.40
CA GLN A 195 3.47 -17.36 -35.85
C GLN A 195 4.85 -17.05 -35.23
N PRO A 196 5.78 -18.02 -35.16
CA PRO A 196 7.14 -17.75 -34.71
C PRO A 196 7.82 -16.64 -35.51
N GLY A 197 8.34 -15.62 -34.81
CA GLY A 197 8.95 -14.43 -35.39
C GLY A 197 8.01 -13.24 -35.62
N GLU A 198 6.69 -13.42 -35.56
CA GLU A 198 5.71 -12.33 -35.65
C GLU A 198 5.59 -11.56 -34.32
N SER A 199 5.13 -10.30 -34.41
CA SER A 199 4.93 -9.42 -33.26
C SER A 199 3.66 -8.57 -33.37
N PHE A 200 3.21 -8.09 -32.22
CA PHE A 200 2.24 -6.99 -32.09
C PHE A 200 2.72 -6.02 -31.00
N ILE A 201 2.10 -4.84 -30.94
CA ILE A 201 2.42 -3.80 -29.97
C ILE A 201 1.26 -3.66 -28.98
N ILE A 202 1.56 -3.65 -27.68
CA ILE A 202 0.64 -3.27 -26.61
C ILE A 202 0.88 -1.80 -26.33
N HIS A 203 -0.15 -0.97 -26.48
CA HIS A 203 -0.15 0.43 -26.09
C HIS A 203 -1.03 0.62 -24.86
N ASN A 204 -0.45 1.05 -23.73
CA ASN A 204 -1.14 1.12 -22.44
C ASN A 204 -0.73 2.31 -21.58
N ASP A 205 -1.67 2.83 -20.77
CA ASP A 205 -1.50 4.04 -19.93
C ASP A 205 -0.71 3.79 -18.63
N HIS A 206 -0.30 2.55 -18.41
CA HIS A 206 0.55 2.11 -17.31
C HIS A 206 1.37 0.90 -17.75
N ASP A 207 2.44 0.61 -17.00
CA ASP A 207 3.33 -0.51 -17.28
C ASP A 207 2.55 -1.84 -17.20
N PRO A 208 2.31 -2.57 -18.32
CA PRO A 208 1.54 -3.81 -18.31
C PRO A 208 2.40 -5.00 -17.84
N LYS A 209 3.28 -4.81 -16.85
CA LYS A 209 4.04 -5.87 -16.17
C LYS A 209 3.19 -7.04 -15.68
N PRO A 210 1.97 -6.85 -15.14
CA PRO A 210 1.09 -7.98 -14.79
C PRO A 210 0.81 -8.89 -16.00
N VAL A 211 0.62 -8.30 -17.19
CA VAL A 211 0.40 -9.04 -18.44
C VAL A 211 1.66 -9.81 -18.86
N TYR A 212 2.85 -9.23 -18.68
CA TYR A 212 4.13 -9.92 -18.90
C TYR A 212 4.25 -11.18 -18.04
N TYR A 213 4.00 -11.06 -16.73
CA TYR A 213 4.11 -12.19 -15.81
C TYR A 213 3.07 -13.27 -16.13
N GLN A 214 1.85 -12.88 -16.50
CA GLN A 214 0.80 -13.81 -16.88
C GLN A 214 1.13 -14.57 -18.19
N LEU A 215 1.67 -13.90 -19.21
CA LEU A 215 2.17 -14.56 -20.41
C LEU A 215 3.34 -15.51 -20.10
N MET A 216 4.24 -15.12 -19.21
CA MET A 216 5.38 -15.94 -18.78
C MET A 216 4.95 -17.19 -17.99
N GLU A 217 3.93 -17.09 -17.14
CA GLU A 217 3.35 -18.24 -16.43
C GLU A 217 2.64 -19.22 -17.38
N MET A 218 1.82 -18.69 -18.29
CA MET A 218 1.02 -19.50 -19.21
C MET A 218 1.85 -20.21 -20.30
N HIS A 219 2.91 -19.55 -20.78
CA HIS A 219 3.63 -20.00 -21.97
C HIS A 219 5.14 -20.19 -21.76
N GLY A 220 5.69 -19.80 -20.60
CA GLY A 220 7.12 -19.83 -20.34
C GLY A 220 7.89 -18.77 -21.15
N ASP A 221 9.21 -18.95 -21.26
CA ASP A 221 10.10 -18.01 -21.96
C ASP A 221 10.07 -18.18 -23.50
N ILE A 222 8.88 -18.19 -24.10
CA ILE A 222 8.69 -18.37 -25.57
C ILE A 222 8.38 -17.07 -26.30
N PHE A 223 8.56 -15.91 -25.68
CA PHE A 223 8.36 -14.60 -26.29
C PHE A 223 9.44 -13.61 -25.89
N ILE A 224 9.57 -12.53 -26.66
CA ILE A 224 10.44 -11.39 -26.39
C ILE A 224 9.51 -10.23 -26.05
N TRP A 225 9.80 -9.57 -24.93
CA TRP A 225 9.08 -8.38 -24.44
C TRP A 225 10.02 -7.18 -24.57
N GLU A 226 9.80 -6.37 -25.61
CA GLU A 226 10.64 -5.22 -25.93
C GLU A 226 9.85 -3.94 -25.66
N TYR A 227 10.30 -3.12 -24.71
CA TYR A 227 9.74 -1.78 -24.54
C TYR A 227 10.20 -0.90 -25.70
N LEU A 228 9.25 -0.45 -26.52
CA LEU A 228 9.45 0.57 -27.54
C LEU A 228 9.37 1.96 -26.93
N GLN A 229 8.46 2.13 -25.96
CA GLN A 229 8.31 3.33 -25.16
C GLN A 229 8.11 2.93 -23.70
N GLN A 230 8.92 3.51 -22.81
CA GLN A 230 8.88 3.28 -21.37
C GLN A 230 9.00 4.63 -20.66
N GLY A 231 7.89 5.36 -20.58
CA GLY A 231 7.83 6.73 -20.06
C GLY A 231 6.45 7.07 -19.51
N PRO A 232 6.33 8.09 -18.64
CA PRO A 232 5.46 8.06 -17.45
C PRO A 232 3.94 7.97 -17.70
N GLN A 233 3.49 8.10 -18.95
CA GLN A 233 2.08 8.11 -19.34
C GLN A 233 1.74 7.03 -20.37
N TRP A 234 2.69 6.59 -21.22
CA TRP A 234 2.46 5.52 -22.18
C TRP A 234 3.57 4.47 -22.17
N PHE A 235 3.13 3.22 -22.20
CA PHE A 235 3.95 2.05 -22.33
C PHE A 235 3.59 1.37 -23.64
N ASP A 236 4.55 1.39 -24.56
CA ASP A 236 4.47 0.66 -25.82
C ASP A 236 5.41 -0.52 -25.77
N ILE A 237 4.85 -1.73 -25.86
CA ILE A 237 5.58 -2.98 -25.75
C ILE A 237 5.38 -3.77 -27.02
N ARG A 238 6.47 -4.05 -27.72
CA ARG A 238 6.47 -5.06 -28.77
C ARG A 238 6.60 -6.45 -28.14
N VAL A 239 5.61 -7.30 -28.37
CA VAL A 239 5.62 -8.70 -27.98
C VAL A 239 5.87 -9.55 -29.21
N ARG A 240 6.99 -10.28 -29.26
CA ARG A 240 7.37 -11.14 -30.39
C ARG A 240 7.46 -12.60 -29.97
N ARG A 241 6.90 -13.54 -30.74
CA ARG A 241 6.98 -14.98 -30.44
C ARG A 241 8.36 -15.54 -30.82
N LYS A 242 9.05 -16.21 -29.88
CA LYS A 242 10.35 -16.88 -30.12
C LYS A 242 10.15 -18.15 -30.96
N GLY A 243 11.08 -18.43 -31.87
CA GLY A 243 11.14 -19.70 -32.59
C GLY A 243 11.67 -20.82 -31.69
N GLU A 244 11.10 -22.03 -31.81
CA GLU A 244 11.56 -23.19 -31.04
C GLU A 244 13.02 -23.51 -31.37
N THR A 245 13.93 -23.32 -30.41
CA THR A 245 15.20 -24.05 -30.39
C THR A 245 15.71 -24.25 -28.96
N LYS A 246 16.33 -25.42 -28.76
CA LYS A 246 16.90 -25.97 -27.53
C LYS A 246 17.84 -25.02 -26.81
N SER A 247 17.73 -24.99 -25.47
CA SER A 247 18.78 -24.78 -24.46
C SER A 247 20.09 -24.16 -24.96
N GLU A 248 20.34 -22.89 -24.63
CA GLU A 248 21.68 -22.30 -24.69
C GLU A 248 22.05 -21.53 -23.40
N LEU A 249 23.28 -21.81 -23.00
CA LEU A 249 24.12 -21.29 -21.92
C LEU A 249 24.14 -19.76 -21.81
N ARG A 250 23.95 -19.22 -20.59
CA ARG A 250 24.48 -17.90 -20.21
C ARG A 250 26.01 -18.03 -20.07
N GLN A 251 26.78 -17.15 -20.72
CA GLN A 251 28.24 -17.09 -20.56
C GLN A 251 28.62 -16.29 -19.30
N ASP A 252 29.44 -16.88 -18.44
CA ASP A 252 29.99 -16.21 -17.25
C ASP A 252 30.90 -15.03 -17.65
N ILE A 253 30.86 -13.93 -16.90
CA ILE A 253 31.69 -12.74 -17.17
C ILE A 253 33.15 -13.03 -16.80
N LEU A 254 34.07 -13.02 -17.77
CA LEU A 254 35.50 -13.28 -17.53
C LEU A 254 36.26 -11.99 -17.14
N VAL A 255 36.97 -12.03 -16.02
CA VAL A 255 37.91 -10.99 -15.57
C VAL A 255 39.33 -11.54 -15.61
N ASP A 256 40.08 -11.13 -16.63
CA ASP A 256 41.49 -11.47 -16.82
C ASP A 256 42.39 -10.54 -15.99
N VAL A 257 42.74 -10.95 -14.78
CA VAL A 257 43.47 -10.15 -13.80
C VAL A 257 44.93 -9.82 -14.21
N PRO A 258 45.70 -10.74 -14.83
CA PRO A 258 47.04 -10.44 -15.34
C PRO A 258 47.06 -9.29 -16.37
N SER A 259 45.99 -9.12 -17.13
CA SER A 259 45.86 -8.04 -18.13
C SER A 259 45.62 -6.64 -17.52
N LEU A 260 45.26 -6.56 -16.24
CA LEU A 260 44.92 -5.30 -15.56
C LEU A 260 46.14 -4.65 -14.90
N GLU A 261 46.18 -3.31 -14.90
CA GLU A 261 47.18 -2.55 -14.12
C GLU A 261 47.10 -2.92 -12.62
N PRO A 262 48.22 -3.04 -11.89
CA PRO A 262 48.23 -3.50 -10.50
C PRO A 262 47.25 -2.78 -9.57
N ARG A 263 47.07 -1.46 -9.75
CA ARG A 263 46.15 -0.63 -8.96
C ARG A 263 44.67 -0.85 -9.27
N LEU A 264 44.34 -1.45 -10.42
CA LEU A 264 42.96 -1.65 -10.89
C LEU A 264 42.45 -3.08 -10.65
N LYS A 265 43.33 -4.04 -10.34
CA LYS A 265 42.98 -5.46 -10.17
C LYS A 265 41.81 -5.68 -9.19
N HIS A 266 41.93 -5.24 -7.94
CA HIS A 266 40.87 -5.43 -6.94
C HIS A 266 39.62 -4.58 -7.23
N PRO A 267 39.74 -3.26 -7.55
CA PRO A 267 38.58 -2.45 -7.91
C PRO A 267 37.73 -3.04 -9.04
N THR A 268 38.35 -3.54 -10.11
CA THR A 268 37.63 -4.14 -11.23
C THR A 268 36.89 -5.42 -10.83
N ILE A 269 37.51 -6.29 -10.04
CA ILE A 269 36.85 -7.51 -9.53
C ILE A 269 35.62 -7.15 -8.70
N PHE A 270 35.74 -6.15 -7.83
CA PHE A 270 34.68 -5.77 -6.89
C PHE A 270 33.54 -5.07 -7.62
N GLN A 271 33.86 -4.16 -8.54
CA GLN A 271 32.87 -3.49 -9.38
C GLN A 271 32.12 -4.50 -10.27
N THR A 272 32.83 -5.48 -10.82
CA THR A 272 32.21 -6.55 -11.62
C THR A 272 31.28 -7.39 -10.75
N PHE A 273 31.72 -7.79 -9.55
CA PHE A 273 30.89 -8.53 -8.61
C PHE A 273 29.64 -7.74 -8.18
N ASP A 274 29.80 -6.45 -7.86
CA ASP A 274 28.71 -5.57 -7.44
C ASP A 274 27.67 -5.37 -8.55
N SER A 275 28.06 -5.51 -9.83
CA SER A 275 27.15 -5.44 -10.99
C SER A 275 26.39 -6.73 -11.29
N LEU A 276 26.78 -7.87 -10.72
CA LEU A 276 26.09 -9.16 -10.93
C LEU A 276 24.70 -9.14 -10.30
N GLN A 277 23.71 -9.71 -10.97
CA GLN A 277 22.43 -10.05 -10.34
C GLN A 277 22.56 -11.31 -9.47
N VAL A 278 21.59 -11.55 -8.59
CA VAL A 278 21.54 -12.79 -7.79
C VAL A 278 21.45 -14.00 -8.73
N GLY A 279 22.35 -14.97 -8.53
CA GLY A 279 22.47 -16.16 -9.37
C GLY A 279 23.39 -15.98 -10.58
N GLU A 280 23.87 -14.77 -10.88
CA GLU A 280 24.87 -14.55 -11.93
C GLU A 280 26.30 -14.79 -11.42
N SER A 281 27.17 -15.15 -12.36
CA SER A 281 28.55 -15.58 -12.10
C SER A 281 29.56 -14.79 -12.92
N MET A 282 30.73 -14.56 -12.31
CA MET A 282 31.94 -14.11 -12.99
C MET A 282 33.06 -15.14 -12.80
N ILE A 283 34.01 -15.17 -13.73
CA ILE A 283 35.24 -15.97 -13.63
C ILE A 283 36.41 -15.02 -13.42
N ILE A 284 37.13 -15.19 -12.32
CA ILE A 284 38.41 -14.52 -12.06
C ILE A 284 39.51 -15.42 -12.62
N HIS A 285 40.21 -14.95 -13.66
CA HIS A 285 41.40 -15.60 -14.20
C HIS A 285 42.66 -14.91 -13.67
N ASN A 286 43.54 -15.65 -13.00
CA ASN A 286 44.74 -15.09 -12.38
C ASN A 286 45.99 -15.97 -12.50
N ASP A 287 47.18 -15.37 -12.42
CA ASP A 287 48.49 -16.04 -12.50
C ASP A 287 48.94 -16.65 -11.15
N HIS A 288 48.20 -16.41 -10.08
CA HIS A 288 48.39 -17.01 -8.75
C HIS A 288 47.04 -17.17 -8.02
N ASP A 289 47.03 -17.96 -6.95
CA ASP A 289 45.83 -18.18 -6.12
C ASP A 289 45.31 -16.84 -5.53
N PRO A 290 44.12 -16.36 -5.93
CA PRO A 290 43.59 -15.08 -5.51
C PRO A 290 42.93 -15.12 -4.11
N LYS A 291 43.38 -15.98 -3.19
CA LYS A 291 42.96 -16.02 -1.77
C LYS A 291 42.87 -14.65 -1.07
N PRO A 292 43.81 -13.70 -1.26
CA PRO A 292 43.67 -12.38 -0.66
C PRO A 292 42.41 -11.63 -1.10
N VAL A 293 42.02 -11.78 -2.37
CA VAL A 293 40.80 -11.20 -2.94
C VAL A 293 39.56 -11.84 -2.31
N TYR A 294 39.57 -13.16 -2.09
CA TYR A 294 38.50 -13.86 -1.38
C TYR A 294 38.25 -13.26 0.01
N TYR A 295 39.29 -13.14 0.83
CA TYR A 295 39.14 -12.61 2.20
C TYR A 295 38.72 -11.15 2.22
N GLN A 296 39.20 -10.35 1.25
CA GLN A 296 38.80 -8.97 1.14
C GLN A 296 37.33 -8.83 0.70
N LEU A 297 36.90 -9.62 -0.30
CA LEU A 297 35.51 -9.61 -0.75
C LEU A 297 34.57 -10.08 0.36
N LEU A 298 34.95 -11.14 1.10
CA LEU A 298 34.23 -11.62 2.28
C LEU A 298 34.14 -10.55 3.38
N SER A 299 35.24 -9.85 3.67
CA SER A 299 35.24 -8.80 4.70
C SER A 299 34.38 -7.59 4.32
N GLU A 300 34.34 -7.22 3.04
CA GLU A 300 33.63 -6.01 2.61
C GLU A 300 32.18 -6.26 2.17
N ARG A 301 31.82 -7.48 1.77
CA ARG A 301 30.48 -7.82 1.25
C ARG A 301 29.75 -8.92 2.03
N GLY A 302 30.43 -9.60 2.95
CA GLY A 302 29.86 -10.72 3.72
C GLY A 302 29.72 -12.01 2.91
N GLU A 303 28.99 -12.99 3.44
CA GLU A 303 28.81 -14.33 2.83
C GLU A 303 27.79 -14.36 1.67
N VAL A 304 27.80 -13.33 0.83
CA VAL A 304 26.85 -13.11 -0.27
C VAL A 304 27.32 -13.69 -1.61
N PHE A 305 28.24 -14.67 -1.61
CA PHE A 305 28.75 -15.30 -2.82
C PHE A 305 29.19 -16.76 -2.62
N THR A 306 29.34 -17.51 -3.72
CA THR A 306 30.11 -18.76 -3.76
C THR A 306 31.49 -18.53 -4.34
N TRP A 307 32.46 -19.37 -3.95
CA TRP A 307 33.82 -19.34 -4.48
C TRP A 307 34.21 -20.75 -4.94
N GLU A 308 34.12 -20.99 -6.25
CA GLU A 308 34.37 -22.30 -6.85
C GLU A 308 35.66 -22.24 -7.69
N TYR A 309 36.62 -23.12 -7.41
CA TYR A 309 37.82 -23.25 -8.25
C TYR A 309 37.49 -24.10 -9.48
N LEU A 310 37.52 -23.48 -10.66
CA LEU A 310 37.40 -24.16 -11.95
C LEU A 310 38.75 -24.73 -12.40
N GLN A 311 39.83 -23.98 -12.17
CA GLN A 311 41.20 -24.41 -12.43
C GLN A 311 42.12 -23.98 -11.29
N GLN A 312 43.00 -24.89 -10.87
CA GLN A 312 44.02 -24.63 -9.87
C GLN A 312 45.38 -24.86 -10.52
N GLY A 313 46.27 -23.87 -10.40
CA GLY A 313 47.54 -23.82 -11.10
C GLY A 313 48.48 -24.99 -10.81
N PRO A 314 49.62 -25.02 -11.52
CA PRO A 314 50.68 -24.08 -11.12
C PRO A 314 50.81 -22.82 -11.99
N GLN A 315 50.14 -22.73 -13.14
CA GLN A 315 50.26 -21.59 -14.07
C GLN A 315 49.08 -20.61 -14.03
N PHE A 316 47.85 -21.11 -13.88
CA PHE A 316 46.64 -20.28 -13.86
C PHE A 316 45.64 -20.78 -12.83
N TRP A 317 44.89 -19.85 -12.28
CA TRP A 317 43.84 -20.07 -11.31
C TRP A 317 42.56 -19.42 -11.82
N ASP A 318 41.56 -20.24 -12.14
CA ASP A 318 40.23 -19.79 -12.57
C ASP A 318 39.23 -20.05 -11.46
N ILE A 319 38.60 -18.98 -10.99
CA ILE A 319 37.63 -19.03 -9.90
C ILE A 319 36.30 -18.52 -10.42
N ARG A 320 35.25 -19.34 -10.34
CA ARG A 320 33.88 -18.88 -10.51
C ARG A 320 33.37 -18.29 -9.20
N VAL A 321 32.96 -17.03 -9.26
CA VAL A 321 32.31 -16.31 -8.16
C VAL A 321 30.86 -16.05 -8.56
N THR A 322 29.91 -16.63 -7.81
CA THR A 322 28.47 -16.46 -8.06
C THR A 322 27.86 -15.61 -6.96
N ARG A 323 27.09 -14.57 -7.31
CA ARG A 323 26.40 -13.74 -6.32
C ARG A 323 25.22 -14.50 -5.74
N LYS A 324 25.18 -14.62 -4.41
CA LYS A 324 24.03 -15.11 -3.66
C LYS A 324 23.16 -13.91 -3.24
N GLY A 325 21.85 -14.12 -3.16
CA GLY A 325 21.00 -13.17 -2.44
C GLY A 325 21.38 -13.20 -0.96
N THR A 326 21.30 -12.07 -0.26
CA THR A 326 21.23 -12.07 1.19
C THR A 326 20.02 -12.91 1.57
N GLU A 327 20.25 -14.08 2.17
CA GLU A 327 19.18 -14.80 2.84
C GLU A 327 18.90 -14.02 4.12
N ILE A 328 17.79 -13.27 4.15
CA ILE A 328 17.18 -12.94 5.44
C ILE A 328 16.63 -14.27 5.94
N SER A 329 17.45 -14.97 6.72
CA SER A 329 17.04 -16.20 7.41
C SER A 329 16.12 -15.89 8.59
N GLU A 330 16.05 -14.63 9.01
CA GLU A 330 15.16 -14.17 10.06
C GLU A 330 13.70 -14.37 9.63
N THR A 331 12.94 -14.88 10.58
CA THR A 331 11.50 -15.02 10.47
C THR A 331 10.82 -13.65 10.57
N ILE A 332 9.60 -13.55 10.06
CA ILE A 332 8.82 -12.31 10.11
C ILE A 332 8.62 -11.86 11.56
N GLY A 333 8.38 -12.81 12.46
CA GLY A 333 8.26 -12.57 13.91
C GLY A 333 9.53 -11.93 14.48
N GLU A 334 10.71 -12.47 14.18
CA GLU A 334 11.99 -11.89 14.64
C GLU A 334 12.23 -10.48 14.10
N ILE A 335 11.84 -10.22 12.83
CA ILE A 335 11.99 -8.91 12.23
C ILE A 335 11.13 -7.86 12.96
N VAL A 336 9.88 -8.21 13.30
CA VAL A 336 8.96 -7.31 14.02
C VAL A 336 9.32 -7.18 15.49
N ALA A 337 9.80 -8.25 16.13
CA ALA A 337 10.24 -8.22 17.52
C ALA A 337 11.39 -7.22 17.73
N LYS A 338 12.34 -7.16 16.79
CA LYS A 338 13.45 -6.20 16.79
C LYS A 338 13.03 -4.77 16.46
N ASP A 339 12.04 -4.61 15.59
CA ASP A 339 11.53 -3.30 15.19
C ASP A 339 10.04 -3.36 14.87
N MET A 340 9.22 -3.03 15.87
CA MET A 340 7.76 -3.06 15.76
C MET A 340 7.21 -2.22 14.60
N ARG A 341 7.94 -1.18 14.17
CA ARG A 341 7.52 -0.32 13.04
C ARG A 341 7.48 -1.10 11.73
N LYS A 342 8.26 -2.18 11.59
CA LYS A 342 8.24 -3.05 10.42
C LYS A 342 6.94 -3.84 10.28
N ALA A 343 6.14 -3.96 11.34
CA ALA A 343 4.79 -4.55 11.26
C ALA A 343 3.93 -3.84 10.20
N GLU A 344 4.05 -2.52 10.06
CA GLU A 344 3.31 -1.74 9.06
C GLU A 344 3.69 -2.11 7.62
N VAL A 345 4.94 -2.50 7.39
CA VAL A 345 5.38 -3.01 6.10
C VAL A 345 4.66 -4.32 5.79
N PHE A 346 4.65 -5.27 6.72
CA PHE A 346 3.95 -6.55 6.54
C PHE A 346 2.45 -6.36 6.35
N LYS A 347 1.80 -5.49 7.14
CA LYS A 347 0.38 -5.13 6.96
C LYS A 347 0.08 -4.60 5.57
N LYS A 348 0.94 -3.71 5.02
CA LYS A 348 0.78 -3.16 3.66
C LYS A 348 0.79 -4.23 2.57
N PHE A 349 1.57 -5.30 2.76
CA PHE A 349 1.62 -6.44 1.83
C PHE A 349 0.60 -7.54 2.18
N GLY A 350 -0.27 -7.33 3.18
CA GLY A 350 -1.20 -8.35 3.65
C GLY A 350 -0.50 -9.58 4.21
N ILE A 351 0.71 -9.43 4.75
CA ILE A 351 1.51 -10.49 5.36
C ILE A 351 1.20 -10.55 6.85
N ASP A 352 0.82 -11.74 7.31
CA ASP A 352 0.58 -12.03 8.73
C ASP A 352 1.92 -12.19 9.45
N PHE A 353 2.17 -11.29 10.41
CA PHE A 353 3.38 -11.28 11.23
C PHE A 353 3.16 -11.82 12.66
N CYS A 354 1.90 -12.04 13.08
CA CYS A 354 1.59 -12.48 14.43
C CYS A 354 1.51 -14.01 14.49
N CYS A 355 0.59 -14.63 13.76
CA CYS A 355 0.40 -16.08 13.76
C CYS A 355 1.37 -16.77 12.79
N GLY A 356 1.54 -16.22 11.59
CA GLY A 356 2.53 -16.64 10.59
C GLY A 356 3.99 -16.26 10.89
N GLY A 357 4.28 -15.71 12.08
CA GLY A 357 5.57 -15.11 12.42
C GLY A 357 6.77 -16.04 12.32
N LYS A 358 6.58 -17.37 12.43
CA LYS A 358 7.64 -18.40 12.31
C LYS A 358 8.18 -18.58 10.88
N LYS A 359 7.54 -17.99 9.86
CA LYS A 359 7.97 -18.08 8.45
C LYS A 359 8.90 -16.93 8.09
N THR A 360 9.82 -17.18 7.16
CA THR A 360 10.65 -16.13 6.57
C THR A 360 9.86 -15.28 5.57
N VAL A 361 10.36 -14.08 5.27
CA VAL A 361 9.76 -13.19 4.26
C VAL A 361 9.56 -13.92 2.92
N ARG A 362 10.57 -14.66 2.46
CA ARG A 362 10.50 -15.41 1.19
C ARG A 362 9.49 -16.54 1.20
N GLN A 363 9.38 -17.29 2.31
CA GLN A 363 8.40 -18.36 2.43
C GLN A 363 6.97 -17.81 2.32
N VAL A 364 6.64 -16.75 3.07
CA VAL A 364 5.30 -16.15 2.99
C VAL A 364 5.04 -15.50 1.64
N CYS A 365 6.05 -14.84 1.06
CA CYS A 365 5.92 -14.24 -0.27
C CYS A 365 5.67 -15.31 -1.34
N GLN A 366 6.33 -16.47 -1.26
CA GLN A 366 6.10 -17.60 -2.17
C GLN A 366 4.67 -18.16 -2.03
N GLU A 367 4.17 -18.31 -0.80
CA GLU A 367 2.81 -18.81 -0.55
C GLU A 367 1.72 -17.83 -1.00
N LYS A 368 1.94 -16.52 -0.81
CA LYS A 368 0.97 -15.47 -1.15
C LYS A 368 1.12 -14.91 -2.58
N GLY A 369 2.12 -15.37 -3.35
CA GLY A 369 2.40 -14.86 -4.69
C GLY A 369 2.88 -13.40 -4.71
N ILE A 370 3.55 -12.96 -3.64
CA ILE A 370 4.11 -11.61 -3.48
C ILE A 370 5.57 -11.63 -3.91
N ASP A 371 6.06 -10.55 -4.54
CA ASP A 371 7.49 -10.42 -4.85
C ASP A 371 8.27 -10.13 -3.56
N ALA A 372 9.04 -11.11 -3.11
CA ALA A 372 9.86 -11.01 -1.91
C ALA A 372 10.85 -9.83 -1.98
N GLN A 373 11.35 -9.46 -3.17
CA GLN A 373 12.28 -8.34 -3.30
C GLN A 373 11.62 -7.01 -2.98
N LEU A 374 10.33 -6.84 -3.30
CA LEU A 374 9.59 -5.62 -2.96
C LEU A 374 9.41 -5.49 -1.45
N VAL A 375 9.10 -6.60 -0.76
CA VAL A 375 8.96 -6.62 0.69
C VAL A 375 10.30 -6.38 1.37
N GLU A 376 11.35 -7.10 0.95
CA GLU A 376 12.72 -6.94 1.46
C GLU A 376 13.23 -5.49 1.28
N LYS A 377 12.94 -4.86 0.13
CA LYS A 377 13.28 -3.46 -0.12
C LYS A 377 12.49 -2.52 0.80
N ALA A 378 11.18 -2.72 0.94
CA ALA A 378 10.36 -1.88 1.83
C ALA A 378 10.79 -1.99 3.30
N LEU A 379 11.31 -3.15 3.74
CA LEU A 379 11.88 -3.34 5.07
C LEU A 379 13.22 -2.61 5.29
N GLN A 380 13.92 -2.25 4.21
CA GLN A 380 15.20 -1.52 4.23
C GLN A 380 15.02 0.00 4.09
N GLU A 381 13.87 0.46 3.59
CA GLU A 381 13.61 1.89 3.44
C GLU A 381 13.54 2.57 4.82
N PRO A 382 14.25 3.70 5.01
CA PRO A 382 14.19 4.43 6.28
C PRO A 382 12.76 4.93 6.48
N MET A 383 12.10 4.46 7.55
CA MET A 383 10.72 4.83 7.81
C MET A 383 10.61 6.34 8.05
N VAL A 384 10.04 7.06 7.08
CA VAL A 384 9.82 8.52 7.15
C VAL A 384 8.51 8.78 7.88
N GLY A 385 8.58 9.10 9.16
CA GLY A 385 7.41 9.46 9.97
C GLY A 385 7.80 10.10 11.29
N ASN A 386 7.20 11.26 11.60
CA ASN A 386 7.24 11.86 12.93
C ASN A 386 6.51 10.94 13.91
N SER A 387 7.25 10.16 14.68
CA SER A 387 6.73 9.51 15.88
C SER A 387 7.84 9.46 16.92
N SER A 388 7.69 10.30 17.94
CA SER A 388 8.40 10.26 19.21
C SER A 388 8.08 9.02 20.04
N SER A 389 7.57 7.94 19.44
CA SER A 389 7.53 6.62 20.05
C SER A 389 8.92 6.02 19.90
N THR A 390 9.72 6.09 20.96
CA THR A 390 10.85 5.17 21.16
C THR A 390 10.38 3.77 20.73
N ALA A 391 11.01 3.19 19.71
CA ALA A 391 10.77 1.79 19.35
C ALA A 391 10.98 0.97 20.61
N LEU A 392 9.90 0.49 21.21
CA LEU A 392 9.97 -0.31 22.43
C LEU A 392 10.58 -1.64 22.02
N ASN A 393 11.80 -1.90 22.47
CA ASN A 393 12.45 -3.17 22.21
C ASN A 393 11.92 -4.22 23.19
N TYR A 394 10.78 -4.85 22.84
CA TYR A 394 10.17 -5.90 23.65
C TYR A 394 11.10 -7.11 23.81
N GLU A 395 12.12 -7.27 22.95
CA GLU A 395 13.11 -8.33 23.14
C GLU A 395 13.95 -8.17 24.41
N GLU A 396 14.07 -6.97 24.97
CA GLU A 396 14.88 -6.73 26.17
C GLU A 396 14.07 -6.88 27.47
N TRP A 397 12.76 -7.10 27.37
CA TRP A 397 11.88 -7.14 28.53
C TRP A 397 11.94 -8.49 29.25
N GLY A 398 11.86 -8.45 30.58
CA GLY A 398 11.68 -9.66 31.39
C GLY A 398 10.32 -10.30 31.11
N LEU A 399 10.27 -11.64 31.06
CA LEU A 399 9.06 -12.38 30.68
C LEU A 399 7.90 -12.18 31.67
N ASP A 400 8.22 -12.03 32.95
CA ASP A 400 7.27 -11.71 34.01
C ASP A 400 6.64 -10.33 33.81
N PHE A 401 7.46 -9.34 33.46
CA PHE A 401 7.01 -7.99 33.14
C PHE A 401 6.23 -7.93 31.82
N LEU A 402 6.68 -8.64 30.79
CA LEU A 402 6.00 -8.70 29.50
C LEU A 402 4.59 -9.32 29.64
N ALA A 403 4.46 -10.42 30.40
CA ALA A 403 3.16 -11.00 30.70
C ALA A 403 2.24 -10.00 31.44
N ASP A 404 2.77 -9.28 32.45
CA ASP A 404 2.00 -8.24 33.14
C ASP A 404 1.60 -7.08 32.22
N PHE A 405 2.48 -6.68 31.29
CA PHE A 405 2.19 -5.64 30.32
C PHE A 405 1.05 -6.05 29.38
N ILE A 406 1.06 -7.28 28.87
CA ILE A 406 0.02 -7.80 27.97
C ILE A 406 -1.35 -7.77 28.65
N VAL A 407 -1.43 -8.21 29.91
CA VAL A 407 -2.67 -8.17 30.70
C VAL A 407 -3.17 -6.73 30.90
N ASN A 408 -2.28 -5.83 31.30
CA ASN A 408 -2.66 -4.46 31.66
C ASN A 408 -2.93 -3.57 30.44
N THR A 409 -2.41 -3.93 29.27
CA THR A 409 -2.56 -3.15 28.03
C THR A 409 -3.60 -3.81 27.13
N HIS A 410 -3.29 -5.01 26.62
CA HIS A 410 -4.07 -5.66 25.58
C HIS A 410 -5.34 -6.34 26.14
N HIS A 411 -5.23 -7.15 27.20
CA HIS A 411 -6.43 -7.82 27.76
C HIS A 411 -7.41 -6.80 28.35
N SER A 412 -6.88 -5.73 28.94
CA SER A 412 -7.67 -4.61 29.44
C SER A 412 -8.37 -3.84 28.30
N TYR A 413 -7.69 -3.65 27.16
CA TYR A 413 -8.27 -3.08 25.95
C TYR A 413 -9.41 -3.96 25.42
N VAL A 414 -9.16 -5.27 25.26
CA VAL A 414 -10.16 -6.26 24.83
C VAL A 414 -11.41 -6.20 25.71
N ARG A 415 -11.26 -6.29 27.04
CA ARG A 415 -12.40 -6.22 27.97
C ARG A 415 -13.20 -4.93 27.88
N LYS A 416 -12.52 -3.82 27.59
CA LYS A 416 -13.15 -2.49 27.52
C LYS A 416 -13.95 -2.32 26.23
N TYR A 417 -13.36 -2.64 25.08
CA TYR A 417 -13.96 -2.28 23.79
C TYR A 417 -14.75 -3.41 23.13
N MET A 418 -14.46 -4.68 23.41
CA MET A 418 -15.18 -5.82 22.84
C MET A 418 -16.71 -5.74 23.00
N PRO A 419 -17.27 -5.36 24.18
CA PRO A 419 -18.72 -5.25 24.34
C PRO A 419 -19.33 -4.13 23.49
N GLU A 420 -18.63 -3.01 23.34
CA GLU A 420 -19.08 -1.89 22.52
C GLU A 420 -19.08 -2.26 21.04
N ILE A 421 -18.01 -2.88 20.55
CA ILE A 421 -17.90 -3.31 19.16
C ILE A 421 -18.98 -4.35 18.84
N THR A 422 -19.19 -5.32 19.73
CA THR A 422 -20.26 -6.32 19.59
C THR A 422 -21.65 -5.66 19.48
N GLY A 423 -21.91 -4.65 20.33
CA GLY A 423 -23.17 -3.89 20.29
C GLY A 423 -23.36 -3.13 18.99
N TYR A 424 -22.31 -2.48 18.48
CA TYR A 424 -22.35 -1.79 17.19
C TYR A 424 -22.49 -2.74 16.02
N ALA A 425 -21.76 -3.87 16.01
CA ALA A 425 -21.84 -4.89 14.97
C ALA A 425 -23.27 -5.42 14.84
N ALA A 426 -23.91 -5.76 15.97
CA ALA A 426 -25.30 -6.23 15.97
C ALA A 426 -26.26 -5.17 15.44
N LYS A 427 -26.13 -3.92 15.90
CA LYS A 427 -26.99 -2.81 15.47
C LYS A 427 -26.85 -2.50 13.98
N VAL A 428 -25.62 -2.44 13.48
CA VAL A 428 -25.30 -2.15 12.09
C VAL A 428 -25.78 -3.27 11.18
N ALA A 429 -25.52 -4.54 11.54
CA ALA A 429 -26.05 -5.70 10.84
C ALA A 429 -27.58 -5.70 10.79
N GLN A 430 -28.25 -5.35 11.89
CA GLN A 430 -29.71 -5.30 11.95
C GLN A 430 -30.30 -4.23 11.01
N VAL A 431 -29.69 -3.05 10.95
CA VAL A 431 -30.22 -1.90 10.19
C VAL A 431 -29.83 -1.98 8.71
N HIS A 432 -28.58 -2.34 8.42
CA HIS A 432 -28.03 -2.29 7.07
C HIS A 432 -27.93 -3.66 6.39
N GLY A 433 -28.03 -4.77 7.13
CA GLY A 433 -27.80 -6.13 6.63
C GLY A 433 -28.66 -6.58 5.45
N ALA A 434 -29.82 -5.92 5.22
CA ALA A 434 -30.63 -6.20 4.04
C ALA A 434 -30.02 -5.66 2.73
N HIS A 435 -29.30 -4.54 2.80
CA HIS A 435 -28.61 -3.92 1.66
C HIS A 435 -27.12 -4.26 1.62
N HIS A 436 -26.56 -4.59 2.78
CA HIS A 436 -25.15 -4.90 3.04
C HIS A 436 -25.05 -6.26 3.75
N PRO A 437 -25.31 -7.37 3.04
CA PRO A 437 -25.35 -8.71 3.64
C PRO A 437 -24.06 -9.13 4.33
N GLU A 438 -22.92 -8.61 3.89
CA GLU A 438 -21.60 -8.80 4.52
C GLU A 438 -21.58 -8.33 5.98
N LEU A 439 -22.38 -7.34 6.37
CA LEU A 439 -22.45 -6.87 7.75
C LEU A 439 -23.08 -7.90 8.70
N VAL A 440 -23.97 -8.75 8.18
CA VAL A 440 -24.51 -9.88 8.95
C VAL A 440 -23.42 -10.89 9.24
N GLU A 441 -22.57 -11.18 8.25
CA GLU A 441 -21.45 -12.10 8.39
C GLU A 441 -20.35 -11.51 9.29
N ILE A 442 -20.01 -10.23 9.15
CA ILE A 442 -19.08 -9.52 10.03
C ILE A 442 -19.56 -9.60 11.49
N ASN A 443 -20.85 -9.38 11.74
CA ASN A 443 -21.40 -9.51 13.08
C ASN A 443 -21.31 -10.96 13.62
N GLN A 444 -21.52 -11.98 12.79
CA GLN A 444 -21.37 -13.37 13.21
C GLN A 444 -19.92 -13.70 13.56
N LEU A 445 -18.98 -13.32 12.69
CA LEU A 445 -17.54 -13.53 12.91
C LEU A 445 -17.06 -12.78 14.15
N PHE A 446 -17.49 -11.55 14.37
CA PHE A 446 -17.06 -10.78 15.54
C PHE A 446 -17.65 -11.34 16.85
N ASN A 447 -18.87 -11.88 16.83
CA ASN A 447 -19.42 -12.59 17.99
C ASN A 447 -18.63 -13.87 18.32
N GLN A 448 -18.15 -14.56 17.29
CA GLN A 448 -17.27 -15.71 17.47
C GLN A 448 -15.93 -15.31 18.10
N VAL A 449 -15.29 -14.26 17.57
CA VAL A 449 -14.07 -13.67 18.16
C VAL A 449 -14.29 -13.30 19.63
N ASN A 450 -15.41 -12.63 19.94
CA ASN A 450 -15.75 -12.27 21.31
C ASN A 450 -15.88 -13.49 22.24
N GLN A 451 -16.54 -14.55 21.79
CA GLN A 451 -16.73 -15.76 22.57
C GLN A 451 -15.41 -16.48 22.85
N GLU A 452 -14.56 -16.62 21.83
CA GLU A 452 -13.27 -17.30 21.93
C GLU A 452 -12.30 -16.48 22.80
N LEU A 453 -12.10 -15.20 22.45
CA LEU A 453 -11.13 -14.36 23.12
C LEU A 453 -11.49 -14.08 24.60
N SER A 454 -12.78 -14.00 24.94
CA SER A 454 -13.21 -13.77 26.33
C SER A 454 -12.83 -14.93 27.28
N ALA A 455 -12.88 -16.17 26.78
CA ALA A 455 -12.48 -17.34 27.55
C ALA A 455 -10.95 -17.47 27.57
N HIS A 456 -10.33 -17.30 26.40
CA HIS A 456 -8.91 -17.39 26.16
C HIS A 456 -8.08 -16.50 27.12
N ILE A 457 -8.34 -15.20 27.17
CA ILE A 457 -7.55 -14.27 28.02
C ILE A 457 -7.65 -14.59 29.52
N VAL A 458 -8.71 -15.29 29.94
CA VAL A 458 -8.88 -15.74 31.33
C VAL A 458 -8.04 -16.98 31.62
N GLU A 459 -7.92 -17.89 30.65
CA GLU A 459 -7.05 -19.05 30.73
C GLU A 459 -5.58 -18.62 30.77
N GLU A 460 -5.19 -17.70 29.91
CA GLU A 460 -3.83 -17.14 29.92
C GLU A 460 -3.47 -16.52 31.27
N GLU A 461 -4.32 -15.66 31.80
CA GLU A 461 -4.08 -14.96 33.07
C GLU A 461 -4.06 -15.88 34.30
N LYS A 462 -4.79 -16.99 34.26
CA LYS A 462 -4.93 -17.90 35.42
C LYS A 462 -4.04 -19.13 35.35
N VAL A 463 -3.61 -19.51 34.15
CA VAL A 463 -2.88 -20.76 33.91
C VAL A 463 -1.56 -20.46 33.23
N LEU A 464 -1.58 -19.95 32.00
CA LEU A 464 -0.37 -19.84 31.17
C LEU A 464 0.64 -18.84 31.71
N PHE A 465 0.24 -17.60 31.97
CA PHE A 465 1.15 -16.54 32.46
C PHE A 465 1.67 -16.83 33.87
N PRO A 466 0.86 -17.33 34.83
CA PRO A 466 1.40 -17.82 36.10
C PRO A 466 2.44 -18.93 35.91
N PHE A 467 2.24 -19.85 34.98
CA PHE A 467 3.23 -20.89 34.68
C PHE A 467 4.53 -20.28 34.11
N ILE A 468 4.45 -19.33 33.18
CA ILE A 468 5.62 -18.58 32.68
C ILE A 468 6.38 -17.91 33.84
N LYS A 469 5.68 -17.31 34.80
CA LYS A 469 6.32 -16.71 35.99
C LYS A 469 7.02 -17.75 36.87
N GLU A 470 6.48 -18.96 37.01
CA GLU A 470 7.16 -20.05 37.72
C GLU A 470 8.38 -20.58 36.92
N ILE A 471 8.36 -20.58 35.58
CA ILE A 471 9.54 -20.85 34.73
C ILE A 471 10.64 -19.83 35.01
N VAL A 472 10.33 -18.53 34.98
CA VAL A 472 11.28 -17.46 35.26
C VAL A 472 11.88 -17.61 36.66
N LYS A 473 11.04 -17.89 37.65
CA LYS A 473 11.48 -18.08 39.05
C LYS A 473 12.39 -19.28 39.19
N ALA A 474 12.03 -20.42 38.59
CA ALA A 474 12.84 -21.64 38.61
C ALA A 474 14.20 -21.45 37.92
N HIS A 475 14.23 -20.72 36.79
CA HIS A 475 15.46 -20.33 36.09
C HIS A 475 16.36 -19.48 36.99
N ASN A 476 15.81 -18.44 37.61
CA ASN A 476 16.57 -17.54 38.48
C ASN A 476 17.07 -18.22 39.76
N SER A 477 16.35 -19.23 40.28
CA SER A 477 16.72 -19.96 41.49
C SER A 477 17.42 -21.30 41.22
N ALA A 478 17.75 -21.62 39.96
CA ALA A 478 18.31 -22.91 39.54
C ALA A 478 17.56 -24.12 40.15
N SER A 479 16.24 -24.05 40.16
CA SER A 479 15.35 -25.03 40.78
C SER A 479 14.58 -25.81 39.71
N LEU A 480 14.19 -27.04 40.02
CA LEU A 480 13.34 -27.83 39.13
C LEU A 480 11.93 -27.24 39.07
N LEU A 481 11.32 -27.31 37.88
CA LEU A 481 9.92 -26.97 37.71
C LEU A 481 9.01 -28.03 38.36
N PRO A 482 7.98 -27.63 39.11
CA PRO A 482 6.94 -28.55 39.54
C PRO A 482 6.13 -29.00 38.31
N VAL A 483 6.14 -30.31 38.00
CA VAL A 483 5.43 -30.88 36.85
C VAL A 483 4.11 -31.48 37.34
N GLU A 484 3.02 -30.72 37.23
CA GLU A 484 1.65 -31.25 37.37
C GLU A 484 0.76 -30.67 36.26
N GLY A 485 -0.02 -31.52 35.58
CA GLY A 485 -0.94 -31.11 34.52
C GLY A 485 -0.35 -31.19 33.10
N LYS A 486 -0.88 -30.37 32.18
CA LYS A 486 -0.41 -30.26 30.79
C LYS A 486 1.02 -29.69 30.77
N SER A 487 1.83 -30.15 29.82
CA SER A 487 3.15 -29.57 29.58
C SER A 487 3.02 -28.14 29.01
N PHE A 488 4.06 -27.34 29.20
CA PHE A 488 4.08 -25.97 28.70
C PHE A 488 3.93 -25.90 27.16
N ALA A 489 4.55 -26.85 26.45
CA ALA A 489 4.42 -26.96 25.00
C ALA A 489 3.00 -27.30 24.53
N GLU A 490 2.26 -28.14 25.28
CA GLU A 490 0.86 -28.43 24.98
C GLU A 490 -0.02 -27.20 25.18
N LEU A 491 0.22 -26.42 26.25
CA LEU A 491 -0.52 -25.18 26.50
C LEU A 491 -0.28 -24.14 25.40
N ILE A 492 0.98 -23.90 25.02
CA ILE A 492 1.30 -22.97 23.91
C ILE A 492 0.66 -23.43 22.62
N ALA A 493 0.70 -24.72 22.28
CA ALA A 493 0.14 -25.21 21.03
C ALA A 493 -1.38 -24.99 20.94
N GLU A 494 -2.11 -25.20 22.05
CA GLU A 494 -3.54 -24.91 22.11
C GLU A 494 -3.82 -23.40 21.98
N THR A 495 -3.06 -22.56 22.70
CA THR A 495 -3.17 -21.09 22.63
C THR A 495 -2.86 -20.55 21.24
N GLU A 496 -1.80 -21.05 20.58
CA GLU A 496 -1.45 -20.66 19.20
C GLU A 496 -2.52 -21.06 18.19
N GLU A 497 -3.17 -22.22 18.36
CA GLU A 497 -4.29 -22.66 17.50
C GLU A 497 -5.53 -21.74 17.66
N GLU A 498 -5.81 -21.29 18.88
CA GLU A 498 -6.86 -20.32 19.17
C GLU A 498 -6.55 -18.95 18.55
N HIS A 499 -5.30 -18.48 18.66
CA HIS A 499 -4.82 -17.26 18.00
C HIS A 499 -5.00 -17.31 16.48
N ASP A 500 -4.60 -18.43 15.87
CA ASP A 500 -4.77 -18.73 14.46
C ASP A 500 -6.23 -18.58 14.00
N HIS A 501 -7.16 -19.06 14.82
CA HIS A 501 -8.59 -19.00 14.51
C HIS A 501 -9.15 -17.59 14.59
N VAL A 502 -8.83 -16.86 15.67
CA VAL A 502 -9.21 -15.46 15.84
C VAL A 502 -8.60 -14.58 14.74
N GLY A 503 -7.32 -14.81 14.40
CA GLY A 503 -6.62 -14.13 13.32
C GLY A 503 -7.33 -14.30 11.97
N ARG A 504 -7.66 -15.53 11.59
CA ARG A 504 -8.41 -15.82 10.35
C ARG A 504 -9.80 -15.16 10.34
N ALA A 505 -10.48 -15.11 11.48
CA ALA A 505 -11.78 -14.44 11.58
C ALA A 505 -11.64 -12.92 11.33
N MET A 506 -10.61 -12.28 11.90
CA MET A 506 -10.32 -10.86 11.68
C MET A 506 -9.88 -10.56 10.25
N GLU A 507 -9.02 -11.38 9.64
CA GLU A 507 -8.65 -11.26 8.22
C GLU A 507 -9.89 -11.33 7.31
N LYS A 508 -10.82 -12.24 7.63
CA LYS A 508 -12.08 -12.36 6.89
C LYS A 508 -12.98 -11.14 7.10
N ILE A 509 -13.08 -10.61 8.32
CA ILE A 509 -13.80 -9.35 8.59
C ILE A 509 -13.22 -8.21 7.76
N ARG A 510 -11.89 -8.07 7.73
CA ARG A 510 -11.18 -7.07 6.92
C ARG A 510 -11.46 -7.22 5.42
N ALA A 511 -11.49 -8.45 4.91
CA ALA A 511 -11.81 -8.71 3.51
C ALA A 511 -13.27 -8.36 3.18
N LEU A 512 -14.22 -8.73 4.06
CA LEU A 512 -15.64 -8.41 3.90
C LEU A 512 -15.91 -6.90 3.99
N SER A 513 -15.11 -6.18 4.77
CA SER A 513 -15.23 -4.73 4.96
C SER A 513 -14.49 -3.91 3.90
N ASP A 514 -13.91 -4.55 2.88
CA ASP A 514 -13.02 -3.91 1.88
C ASP A 514 -11.93 -3.08 2.57
N ASN A 515 -11.19 -3.73 3.47
CA ASN A 515 -10.18 -3.11 4.31
C ASN A 515 -10.73 -1.94 5.14
N TYR A 516 -11.90 -2.16 5.74
CA TYR A 516 -12.66 -1.17 6.53
C TYR A 516 -13.02 0.10 5.75
N ALA A 517 -13.12 0.01 4.43
CA ALA A 517 -13.59 1.11 3.60
C ALA A 517 -15.03 1.50 4.00
N ILE A 518 -15.26 2.80 4.14
CA ILE A 518 -16.55 3.33 4.55
C ILE A 518 -17.44 3.53 3.31
N PRO A 519 -18.55 2.79 3.16
CA PRO A 519 -19.44 3.00 2.02
C PRO A 519 -20.19 4.32 2.14
N SER A 520 -20.60 4.86 0.99
CA SER A 520 -21.24 6.19 0.92
C SER A 520 -22.55 6.29 1.69
N ASP A 521 -23.25 5.18 1.88
CA ASP A 521 -24.51 5.09 2.61
C ASP A 521 -24.33 4.62 4.07
N ALA A 522 -23.08 4.53 4.56
CA ALA A 522 -22.80 4.23 5.96
C ALA A 522 -23.32 5.34 6.88
N CYS A 523 -24.17 4.97 7.84
CA CYS A 523 -24.54 5.86 8.93
C CYS A 523 -23.39 6.03 9.94
N THR A 524 -23.50 6.99 10.87
CA THR A 524 -22.46 7.25 11.89
C THR A 524 -22.08 6.00 12.70
N SER A 525 -23.06 5.16 13.08
CA SER A 525 -22.78 3.92 13.82
C SER A 525 -22.01 2.89 12.99
N TYR A 526 -22.26 2.84 11.67
CA TYR A 526 -21.52 1.99 10.76
C TYR A 526 -20.08 2.51 10.61
N LYS A 527 -19.88 3.81 10.39
CA LYS A 527 -18.54 4.43 10.35
C LYS A 527 -17.72 4.16 11.61
N LEU A 528 -18.37 4.32 12.76
CA LEU A 528 -17.75 4.07 14.06
C LEU A 528 -17.37 2.60 14.23
N LEU A 529 -18.25 1.66 13.87
CA LEU A 529 -17.96 0.23 13.91
C LEU A 529 -16.69 -0.13 13.14
N PHE A 530 -16.58 0.31 11.88
CA PHE A 530 -15.44 -0.03 11.03
C PHE A 530 -14.13 0.53 11.56
N LYS A 531 -14.14 1.78 12.06
CA LYS A 531 -12.99 2.36 12.74
C LYS A 531 -12.60 1.57 14.00
N MET A 532 -13.57 1.17 14.82
CA MET A 532 -13.29 0.39 16.03
C MET A 532 -12.79 -1.01 15.71
N LEU A 533 -13.29 -1.65 14.65
CA LEU A 533 -12.80 -2.95 14.17
C LEU A 533 -11.34 -2.85 13.70
N GLU A 534 -11.01 -1.81 12.94
CA GLU A 534 -9.63 -1.54 12.48
C GLU A 534 -8.67 -1.32 13.67
N GLU A 535 -9.04 -0.47 14.62
CA GLU A 535 -8.25 -0.22 15.83
C GLU A 535 -8.10 -1.49 16.68
N PHE A 536 -9.18 -2.27 16.84
CA PHE A 536 -9.20 -3.51 17.60
C PHE A 536 -8.31 -4.57 16.97
N GLU A 537 -8.36 -4.73 15.65
CA GLU A 537 -7.50 -5.66 14.93
C GLU A 537 -6.02 -5.28 15.06
N GLY A 538 -5.71 -3.98 14.99
CA GLY A 538 -4.34 -3.49 15.16
C GLY A 538 -3.76 -3.80 16.55
N ASP A 539 -4.56 -3.61 17.60
CA ASP A 539 -4.18 -3.96 18.98
C ASP A 539 -4.02 -5.49 19.12
N LEU A 540 -5.00 -6.26 18.65
CA LEU A 540 -5.03 -7.72 18.74
C LEU A 540 -3.85 -8.38 18.02
N PHE A 541 -3.46 -7.90 16.84
CA PHE A 541 -2.30 -8.46 16.14
C PHE A 541 -0.98 -8.12 16.83
N THR A 542 -0.91 -6.96 17.49
CA THR A 542 0.25 -6.61 18.31
C THR A 542 0.31 -7.51 19.55
N HIS A 543 -0.82 -7.69 20.23
CA HIS A 543 -0.99 -8.61 21.36
C HIS A 543 -0.50 -10.02 21.02
N ILE A 544 -1.09 -10.66 20.00
CA ILE A 544 -0.73 -12.03 19.59
C ILE A 544 0.74 -12.12 19.18
N HIS A 545 1.30 -11.08 18.55
CA HIS A 545 2.71 -11.07 18.20
C HIS A 545 3.63 -11.09 19.43
N LEU A 546 3.33 -10.28 20.46
CA LEU A 546 4.10 -10.25 21.70
C LEU A 546 4.08 -11.61 22.41
N GLU A 547 2.98 -12.35 22.28
CA GLU A 547 2.84 -13.69 22.82
C GLU A 547 3.59 -14.73 22.00
N ASN A 548 3.16 -14.94 20.76
CA ASN A 548 3.65 -16.02 19.90
C ASN A 548 5.13 -15.89 19.55
N ASN A 549 5.61 -14.67 19.29
CA ASN A 549 6.94 -14.45 18.74
C ASN A 549 7.98 -13.99 19.76
N ILE A 550 7.55 -13.62 20.98
CA ILE A 550 8.47 -13.13 22.03
C ILE A 550 8.28 -13.90 23.33
N LEU A 551 7.12 -13.80 23.96
CA LEU A 551 6.89 -14.35 25.29
C LEU A 551 6.98 -15.87 25.30
N PHE A 552 6.25 -16.55 24.40
CA PHE A 552 6.18 -18.01 24.35
C PHE A 552 7.49 -18.63 23.92
N VAL A 553 8.13 -18.10 22.86
CA VAL A 553 9.44 -18.57 22.37
C VAL A 553 10.47 -18.55 23.49
N LYS A 554 10.62 -17.41 24.17
CA LYS A 554 11.61 -17.26 25.24
C LYS A 554 11.29 -18.09 26.47
N ALA A 555 10.02 -18.18 26.83
CA ALA A 555 9.59 -19.03 27.94
C ALA A 555 9.87 -20.51 27.65
N GLU A 556 9.64 -20.96 26.42
CA GLU A 556 9.89 -22.35 26.00
C GLU A 556 11.39 -22.66 25.98
N GLU A 557 12.23 -21.75 25.46
CA GLU A 557 13.68 -21.87 25.53
C GLU A 557 14.19 -21.94 26.97
N MET A 558 13.65 -21.09 27.85
CA MET A 558 13.99 -21.08 29.27
C MET A 558 13.56 -22.36 29.98
N GLU A 559 12.38 -22.89 29.68
CA GLU A 559 11.84 -24.15 30.22
C GLU A 559 12.67 -25.36 29.77
N LYS A 560 13.08 -25.40 28.50
CA LYS A 560 14.00 -26.44 27.98
C LYS A 560 15.33 -26.45 28.71
N GLY A 561 15.84 -25.29 29.14
CA GLY A 561 17.07 -25.18 29.92
C GLY A 561 16.94 -25.62 31.40
N LEU A 562 15.72 -25.86 31.88
CA LEU A 562 15.41 -26.30 33.25
C LEU A 562 15.13 -27.80 33.38
N LYS A 563 14.99 -28.50 32.25
CA LYS A 563 14.88 -29.96 32.14
C LYS A 563 16.27 -30.59 32.08
#